data_AF-A0AAE9A241-F1
#
_entry.id   AF-A0AAE9A241-F1
#
_cell.length_a   1.000
_cell.length_b   1.000
_cell.length_c   1.000
_cell.angle_alpha   90.00
_cell.angle_beta   90.00
_cell.angle_gamma   90.00
#
_symmetry.space_group_name_H-M   'P 1'
#
loop_
_entity.id
_entity.type
_entity.pdbx_description
1 polymer ?
#
loop_
_entity_poly.entity_id
_entity_poly.type
_entity_poly.pdbx_seq_one_letter_code
_entity_poly.pdbx_strand_id
1 'polypeptide(L)'
;MIRPILIISLFTVPIIALSCYGYNDYQEIVETLHHRTACTAVYEVSDGTGAFGGIQRHPSRIRNIANSTTSDDCIRQTVNDNLGLPSSEMYFCYCYTEMCNYPFTWEEFQRRGFTLKPQYASGSKE
;
A
#
# COMPACT_ATOMS: atom_id res chain seq x y z
N MET A 1 -47.91 -9.61 -31.60
CA MET A 1 -47.27 -8.33 -31.21
C MET A 1 -46.28 -8.62 -30.09
N ILE A 2 -45.00 -8.78 -30.42
CA ILE A 2 -43.95 -9.18 -29.47
C ILE A 2 -43.43 -7.90 -28.80
N ARG A 3 -43.63 -7.77 -27.48
CA ARG A 3 -43.04 -6.70 -26.67
C ARG A 3 -41.52 -6.90 -26.66
N PRO A 4 -40.69 -5.90 -27.03
CA PRO A 4 -39.26 -6.00 -26.80
C PRO A 4 -39.03 -5.90 -25.29
N ILE A 5 -38.65 -7.02 -24.68
CA ILE A 5 -38.17 -7.08 -23.31
C ILE A 5 -36.85 -6.30 -23.29
N LEU A 6 -36.85 -5.18 -22.56
CA LEU A 6 -35.70 -4.32 -22.34
C LEU A 6 -34.71 -5.09 -21.46
N ILE A 7 -33.76 -5.78 -22.08
CA ILE A 7 -32.64 -6.42 -21.39
C ILE A 7 -31.74 -5.29 -20.88
N ILE A 8 -31.99 -4.84 -19.64
CA ILE A 8 -31.07 -3.99 -18.90
C ILE A 8 -29.86 -4.86 -18.55
N SER A 9 -28.84 -4.77 -19.40
CA SER A 9 -27.51 -5.30 -19.14
C SER A 9 -26.95 -4.60 -17.90
N LEU A 10 -26.98 -5.29 -16.76
CA LEU A 10 -26.21 -4.94 -15.57
C LEU A 10 -24.72 -5.14 -15.89
N PHE A 11 -24.11 -4.15 -16.55
CA PHE A 11 -22.66 -4.04 -16.56
C PHE A 11 -22.23 -3.70 -15.13
N THR A 12 -22.00 -4.72 -14.32
CA THR A 12 -21.23 -4.58 -13.09
C THR A 12 -19.82 -4.22 -13.50
N VAL A 13 -19.53 -2.93 -13.58
CA VAL A 13 -18.15 -2.45 -13.72
C VAL A 13 -17.38 -3.07 -12.55
N PRO A 14 -16.31 -3.86 -12.78
CA PRO A 14 -15.52 -4.34 -11.68
C PRO A 14 -14.95 -3.09 -11.00
N ILE A 15 -15.49 -2.76 -9.83
CA ILE A 15 -14.80 -1.87 -8.90
C ILE A 15 -13.55 -2.67 -8.55
N ILE A 16 -12.42 -2.32 -9.15
CA ILE A 16 -11.13 -2.94 -8.84
C ILE A 16 -10.84 -2.57 -7.39
N ALA A 17 -11.25 -3.46 -6.50
CA ALA A 17 -11.17 -3.35 -5.07
C ALA A 17 -10.06 -4.29 -4.62
N LEU A 18 -8.93 -3.71 -4.24
CA LEU A 18 -7.78 -4.45 -3.77
C LEU A 18 -8.01 -4.97 -2.36
N SER A 19 -7.43 -6.12 -2.05
CA SER A 19 -7.14 -6.56 -0.70
C SER A 19 -5.70 -6.21 -0.34
N CYS A 20 -5.50 -5.77 0.91
CA CYS A 20 -4.19 -5.39 1.44
C CYS A 20 -3.95 -6.07 2.78
N TYR A 21 -2.68 -6.23 3.17
CA TYR A 21 -2.37 -6.57 4.56
C TYR A 21 -2.64 -5.37 5.47
N GLY A 22 -3.30 -5.62 6.60
CA GLY A 22 -3.46 -4.67 7.70
C GLY A 22 -2.67 -5.15 8.91
N TYR A 23 -1.86 -4.29 9.50
CA TYR A 23 -1.16 -4.55 10.75
C TYR A 23 -0.72 -3.22 11.39
N ASN A 24 -0.77 -3.15 12.71
CA ASN A 24 -0.17 -2.09 13.52
C ASN A 24 0.24 -2.66 14.88
N ASP A 25 1.18 -2.00 15.55
CA ASP A 25 1.74 -2.46 16.82
C ASP A 25 0.78 -2.35 18.01
N TYR A 26 -0.40 -1.74 17.84
CA TYR A 26 -1.43 -1.73 18.88
C TYR A 26 -2.24 -3.03 18.89
N GLN A 27 -2.49 -3.61 17.71
CA GLN A 27 -3.33 -4.78 17.55
C GLN A 27 -2.52 -6.07 17.41
N GLU A 28 -1.27 -5.98 16.91
CA GLU A 28 -0.34 -7.10 16.72
C GLU A 28 -0.92 -8.30 15.93
N ILE A 29 -1.95 -8.05 15.11
CA ILE A 29 -2.64 -9.07 14.31
C ILE A 29 -2.58 -8.64 12.85
N VAL A 30 -2.16 -9.58 11.99
CA VAL A 30 -2.25 -9.39 10.55
C VAL A 30 -3.67 -9.71 10.09
N GLU A 31 -4.32 -8.72 9.48
CA GLU A 31 -5.65 -8.85 8.90
C GLU A 31 -5.63 -8.60 7.39
N THR A 32 -6.71 -9.01 6.73
CA THR A 32 -6.93 -8.71 5.31
C THR A 32 -7.92 -7.57 5.18
N LEU A 33 -7.45 -6.45 4.63
CA LEU A 33 -8.25 -5.25 4.39
C LEU A 33 -8.78 -5.27 2.96
N HIS A 34 -10.07 -5.53 2.79
CA HIS A 34 -10.73 -5.53 1.48
C HIS A 34 -11.20 -4.14 1.05
N HIS A 35 -11.57 -4.01 -0.23
CA HIS A 35 -12.15 -2.78 -0.79
C HIS A 35 -11.24 -1.57 -0.65
N ARG A 36 -9.99 -1.72 -1.08
CA ARG A 36 -8.97 -0.66 -1.08
C ARG A 36 -8.63 -0.23 -2.50
N THR A 37 -8.27 1.04 -2.66
CA THR A 37 -7.82 1.61 -3.93
C THR A 37 -6.31 1.53 -4.10
N ALA A 38 -5.58 1.34 -2.99
CA ALA A 38 -4.13 1.15 -2.93
C ALA A 38 -3.76 0.52 -1.58
N CYS A 39 -2.68 -0.24 -1.53
CA CYS A 39 -2.11 -0.74 -0.28
C CYS A 39 -0.99 0.17 0.20
N THR A 40 -0.80 0.22 1.52
CA THR A 40 0.21 1.06 2.18
C THR A 40 1.09 0.23 3.09
N ALA A 41 2.38 0.57 3.12
CA ALA A 41 3.31 0.15 4.17
C ALA A 41 4.08 1.38 4.65
N VAL A 42 4.22 1.53 5.95
CA VAL A 42 5.02 2.58 6.58
C VAL A 42 6.06 1.90 7.44
N TYR A 43 7.33 2.23 7.26
CA TYR A 43 8.39 1.72 8.10
C TYR A 43 9.09 2.87 8.82
N GLU A 44 9.27 2.73 10.13
CA GLU A 44 10.02 3.68 10.94
C GLU A 44 11.48 3.20 11.08
N VAL A 45 12.42 4.10 10.77
CA VAL A 45 13.85 3.75 10.69
C VAL A 45 14.46 3.57 12.09
N SER A 46 13.98 4.31 13.08
CA SER A 46 14.53 4.36 14.43
C SER A 46 14.33 3.07 15.22
N ASP A 47 13.16 2.47 15.08
CA ASP A 47 12.75 1.28 15.82
C ASP A 47 12.70 0.02 14.94
N GLY A 48 12.72 0.17 13.61
CA GLY A 48 12.60 -0.94 12.67
C GLY A 48 11.19 -1.55 12.68
N THR A 49 10.16 -0.79 13.02
CA THR A 49 8.77 -1.26 13.00
C THR A 49 8.11 -0.94 11.66
N GLY A 50 7.01 -1.65 11.38
CA GLY A 50 6.25 -1.52 10.15
C GLY A 50 4.76 -1.51 10.43
N ALA A 51 4.04 -0.55 9.86
CA ALA A 51 2.58 -0.49 9.86
C ALA A 51 2.05 -0.70 8.44
N PHE A 52 1.01 -1.52 8.32
CA PHE A 52 0.47 -1.99 7.05
C PHE A 52 -1.01 -1.65 6.95
N GLY A 53 -1.46 -1.25 5.77
CA GLY A 53 -2.85 -0.90 5.57
C GLY A 53 -3.26 -0.76 4.12
N GLY A 54 -4.36 -0.06 3.93
CA GLY A 54 -4.84 0.29 2.61
C GLY A 54 -5.69 1.54 2.63
N ILE A 55 -5.74 2.20 1.49
CA ILE A 55 -6.45 3.44 1.28
C ILE A 55 -7.84 3.14 0.73
N GLN A 56 -8.87 3.80 1.28
CA GLN A 56 -10.22 3.79 0.70
C GLN A 56 -10.49 5.00 -0.21
N ARG A 57 -9.77 6.10 -0.02
CA ARG A 57 -9.95 7.35 -0.76
C ARG A 57 -9.16 7.34 -2.06
N HIS A 58 -9.63 8.04 -3.09
CA HIS A 58 -8.87 8.15 -4.34
C HIS A 58 -7.42 8.65 -4.09
N PRO A 59 -6.38 7.98 -4.62
CA PRO A 59 -4.98 8.28 -4.33
C PRO A 59 -4.56 9.74 -4.56
N SER A 60 -5.17 10.42 -5.54
CA SER A 60 -4.94 11.85 -5.80
C SER A 60 -5.28 12.78 -4.63
N ARG A 61 -6.01 12.29 -3.62
CA ARG A 61 -6.36 13.05 -2.41
C ARG A 61 -5.35 12.86 -1.28
N ILE A 62 -4.29 12.09 -1.48
CA ILE A 62 -3.24 11.87 -0.50
C ILE A 62 -2.02 12.66 -0.94
N ARG A 63 -1.73 13.74 -0.19
CA ARG A 63 -0.67 14.71 -0.49
C ARG A 63 0.68 14.06 -0.78
N ASN A 64 1.04 13.01 -0.04
CA ASN A 64 2.33 12.32 -0.19
C ASN A 64 2.40 11.44 -1.45
N ILE A 65 1.26 10.91 -1.92
CA ILE A 65 1.18 10.14 -3.18
C ILE A 65 1.12 11.10 -4.37
N ALA A 66 0.28 12.13 -4.27
CA ALA A 66 0.07 13.10 -5.36
C ALA A 66 1.34 13.87 -5.73
N ASN A 67 2.26 14.05 -4.76
CA ASN A 67 3.53 14.73 -4.97
C ASN A 67 4.69 13.78 -5.31
N SER A 68 4.47 12.46 -5.36
CA SER A 68 5.50 11.50 -5.75
C SER A 68 5.76 11.59 -7.25
N THR A 69 6.88 12.20 -7.64
CA THR A 69 7.36 12.25 -9.03
C THR A 69 8.24 11.06 -9.40
N THR A 70 8.55 10.20 -8.42
CA THR A 70 9.42 9.04 -8.56
C THR A 70 8.58 7.80 -8.88
N SER A 71 9.06 6.97 -9.82
CA SER A 71 8.51 5.62 -10.10
C SER A 71 8.81 4.59 -8.99
N ASP A 72 9.35 5.08 -7.89
CA ASP A 72 9.64 4.32 -6.69
C ASP A 72 8.36 4.15 -5.87
N ASP A 73 8.16 2.92 -5.42
CA ASP A 73 7.01 2.49 -4.64
C ASP A 73 7.13 2.88 -3.16
N CYS A 74 8.29 3.38 -2.72
CA CYS A 74 8.58 3.82 -1.36
C CYS A 74 9.35 5.15 -1.36
N ILE A 75 8.94 6.08 -0.50
CA ILE A 75 9.55 7.41 -0.36
C ILE A 75 10.00 7.60 1.08
N ARG A 76 11.28 7.92 1.28
CA ARG A 76 11.81 8.28 2.59
C ARG A 76 11.48 9.74 2.91
N GLN A 77 10.94 9.99 4.10
CA GLN A 77 10.57 11.32 4.56
C GLN A 77 10.91 11.50 6.05
N THR A 78 11.38 12.70 6.39
CA THR A 78 11.47 13.16 7.78
C THR A 78 10.10 13.64 8.24
N VAL A 79 9.53 12.96 9.24
CA VAL A 79 8.27 13.34 9.87
C VAL A 79 8.58 14.11 11.14
N ASN A 80 8.31 15.40 11.12
CA ASN A 80 8.41 16.24 12.30
C ASN A 80 7.19 16.05 13.18
N ASP A 81 7.42 15.82 14.46
CA ASP A 81 6.37 15.80 15.44
C ASP A 81 6.03 17.24 15.88
N ASN A 82 4.73 17.57 15.91
CA ASN A 82 4.25 18.91 16.28
C ASN A 82 4.20 19.12 17.80
N LEU A 83 4.48 18.09 18.61
CA LEU A 83 4.47 18.12 20.07
C LEU A 83 5.90 18.28 20.64
N GLY A 84 6.90 18.51 19.80
CA GLY A 84 8.29 18.73 20.20
C GLY A 84 9.07 17.44 20.44
N LEU A 85 8.55 16.28 20.01
CA LEU A 85 9.32 15.04 19.97
C LEU A 85 10.37 15.09 18.86
N PRO A 86 11.44 14.26 18.95
CA PRO A 86 12.42 14.14 17.89
C PRO A 86 11.73 13.79 16.56
N SER A 87 12.20 14.41 15.47
CA SER A 87 11.78 14.02 14.13
C SER A 87 12.11 12.55 13.88
N SER A 88 11.17 11.81 13.27
CA SER A 88 11.36 10.42 12.89
C SER A 88 11.58 10.30 11.39
N GLU A 89 12.43 9.36 10.98
CA GLU A 89 12.67 9.03 9.59
C GLU A 89 11.79 7.85 9.21
N MET A 90 10.93 8.03 8.20
CA MET A 90 9.97 7.02 7.80
C MET A 90 10.01 6.76 6.30
N TYR A 91 9.79 5.51 5.90
CA TYR A 91 9.51 5.13 4.52
C TYR A 91 8.00 5.01 4.33
N PHE A 92 7.44 5.79 3.41
CA PHE A 92 6.04 5.70 3.00
C PHE A 92 5.93 4.98 1.67
N CYS A 93 5.33 3.80 1.69
CA CYS A 93 5.20 2.95 0.52
C CYS A 93 3.74 2.80 0.05
N TYR A 94 3.57 2.73 -1.26
CA TYR A 94 2.28 2.57 -1.93
C TYR A 94 2.37 1.59 -3.09
N CYS A 95 1.37 0.72 -3.22
CA CYS A 95 1.29 -0.22 -4.33
C CYS A 95 -0.18 -0.50 -4.69
N TYR A 96 -0.42 -1.00 -5.91
CA TYR A 96 -1.73 -1.02 -6.56
C TYR A 96 -2.14 -2.41 -7.06
N THR A 97 -1.57 -3.47 -6.49
CA THR A 97 -1.91 -4.86 -6.79
C THR A 97 -2.34 -5.59 -5.52
N GLU A 98 -2.99 -6.75 -5.66
CA GLU A 98 -3.47 -7.53 -4.51
C GLU A 98 -2.33 -7.87 -3.56
N MET A 99 -2.55 -7.61 -2.25
CA MET A 99 -1.67 -8.01 -1.15
C MET A 99 -0.19 -7.60 -1.36
N CYS A 100 0.05 -6.46 -2.01
CA CYS A 100 1.38 -6.03 -2.46
C CYS A 100 2.23 -5.35 -1.39
N ASN A 101 1.64 -4.97 -0.25
CA ASN A 101 2.32 -4.23 0.80
C ASN A 101 3.14 -5.14 1.74
N TYR A 102 3.96 -6.01 1.15
CA TYR A 102 4.94 -6.85 1.83
C TYR A 102 6.35 -6.41 1.42
N PRO A 103 7.41 -6.64 2.22
CA PRO A 103 7.51 -7.56 3.36
C PRO A 103 6.93 -7.04 4.69
N PHE A 104 6.90 -7.85 5.74
CA PHE A 104 6.39 -7.42 7.07
C PHE A 104 7.47 -7.00 8.05
N THR A 105 8.72 -7.37 7.79
CA THR A 105 9.85 -7.14 8.69
C THR A 105 10.79 -6.11 8.10
N TRP A 106 11.34 -5.24 8.95
CA TRP A 106 12.31 -4.25 8.56
C TRP A 106 13.57 -4.85 7.91
N GLU A 107 14.08 -5.96 8.44
CA GLU A 107 15.28 -6.62 7.93
C GLU A 107 15.10 -7.05 6.46
N GLU A 108 13.94 -7.61 6.12
CA GLU A 108 13.65 -7.96 4.74
C GLU A 108 13.44 -6.72 3.87
N PHE A 109 12.78 -5.69 4.37
CA PHE A 109 12.62 -4.44 3.64
C PHE A 109 13.97 -3.81 3.29
N GLN A 110 14.91 -3.79 4.25
CA GLN A 110 16.29 -3.35 4.04
C GLN A 110 17.03 -4.24 3.03
N ARG A 111 16.93 -5.57 3.19
CA ARG A 111 17.54 -6.53 2.27
C ARG A 111 17.05 -6.35 0.83
N ARG A 112 15.79 -5.93 0.67
CA ARG A 112 15.19 -5.65 -0.64
C ARG A 112 15.64 -4.31 -1.25
N GLY A 113 16.35 -3.48 -0.50
CA GLY A 113 16.76 -2.14 -0.94
C GLY A 113 15.67 -1.10 -0.75
N PHE A 114 14.84 -1.24 0.30
CA PHE A 114 13.79 -0.29 0.67
C PHE A 114 12.67 -0.15 -0.38
N THR A 115 12.23 -1.28 -0.94
CA THR A 115 11.14 -1.37 -1.94
C THR A 115 10.21 -2.54 -1.62
N LEU A 116 8.94 -2.42 -2.00
CA LEU A 116 7.95 -3.51 -1.95
C LEU A 116 8.05 -4.42 -3.18
N LYS A 117 8.72 -3.97 -4.25
CA LYS A 117 8.90 -4.75 -5.48
C LYS A 117 9.51 -6.13 -5.13
N PRO A 118 8.93 -7.22 -5.68
CA PRO A 118 9.48 -8.55 -5.48
C PRO A 118 10.93 -8.61 -6.00
N GLN A 119 11.83 -9.14 -5.18
CA GLN A 119 13.13 -9.57 -5.66
C GLN A 119 13.00 -11.02 -6.13
N TYR A 120 12.86 -11.20 -7.44
CA TYR A 120 13.00 -12.53 -8.04
C TYR A 120 14.46 -12.95 -7.94
N ALA A 121 14.73 -14.13 -7.38
CA ALA A 121 16.05 -14.73 -7.48
C ALA A 121 16.42 -14.76 -8.97
N SER A 122 17.63 -14.30 -9.31
CA SER A 122 18.14 -14.29 -10.68
C SER A 122 18.10 -15.70 -11.26
N GLY A 123 17.02 -16.05 -11.96
CA GLY A 123 16.78 -17.42 -12.40
C GLY A 123 15.44 -17.69 -13.09
N SER A 124 14.39 -16.92 -12.82
CA SER A 124 13.11 -17.06 -13.54
C SER A 124 12.90 -15.87 -14.47
N LYS A 125 13.42 -15.99 -15.69
CA LYS A 125 12.89 -15.23 -16.83
C LYS A 125 11.55 -15.87 -17.18
N GLU A 126 10.47 -15.09 -17.13
CA GLU A 126 9.28 -15.39 -17.93
C GLU A 126 9.58 -15.13 -19.42
#